data_AF-A0A966Y2L2-F1
#
_entry.id   AF-A0A966Y2L2-F1
#
_cell.length_a   1.000
_cell.length_b   1.000
_cell.length_c   1.000
_cell.angle_alpha   90.00
_cell.angle_beta   90.00
_cell.angle_gamma   90.00
#
_symmetry.space_group_name_H-M   'P 1'
#
loop_
_entity.id
_entity.type
_entity.pdbx_description
1 polymer ?
#
loop_
_entity_poly.entity_id
_entity_poly.type
_entity_poly.pdbx_seq_one_letter_code
_entity_poly.pdbx_strand_id
1 'polypeptide(L)' 'TVCLQGGYTDETGSYSVGDFAVGTGAQQHEPIADPGEPCIALIVVEKPITLTGPWGRWLNPLVSRGII' A
#
# COMPACT_ATOMS: atom_id res chain seq x y z
N THR A 1 -0.42 1.83 7.43
CA THR A 1 0.02 0.44 7.20
C THR A 1 0.85 -0.03 8.37
N VAL A 2 0.69 -1.28 8.80
CA VAL A 2 1.59 -1.92 9.79
C VAL A 2 2.17 -3.20 9.20
N CYS A 3 3.48 -3.41 9.35
CA CYS A 3 4.15 -4.61 8.89
C CYS A 3 4.02 -5.73 9.95
N LEU A 4 3.51 -6.90 9.53
CA LEU A 4 3.27 -8.06 10.39
C LEU A 4 4.30 -9.17 10.17
N GLN A 5 4.92 -9.23 8.99
CA GLN A 5 5.97 -10.18 8.65
C GLN A 5 6.86 -9.60 7.54
N GLY A 6 8.16 -9.92 7.55
CA GLY A 6 9.12 -9.44 6.57
C GLY A 6 9.39 -7.94 6.69
N GLY A 7 9.50 -7.28 5.54
CA GLY A 7 9.69 -5.84 5.44
C GLY A 7 9.30 -5.32 4.05
N TYR A 8 9.10 -4.02 3.95
CA TYR A 8 8.92 -3.35 2.67
C TYR A 8 9.55 -1.96 2.69
N THR A 9 9.84 -1.45 1.51
CA THR A 9 10.33 -0.09 1.29
C THR A 9 9.38 0.67 0.37
N ASP A 10 9.09 1.93 0.71
CA ASP A 10 8.36 2.87 -0.14
C ASP A 10 9.08 4.23 -0.19
N GLU A 11 8.44 5.25 -0.77
CA GLU A 11 9.00 6.61 -0.88
C GLU A 11 9.28 7.29 0.48
N THR A 12 8.68 6.82 1.57
CA THR A 12 8.84 7.39 2.91
C THR A 12 9.91 6.70 3.75
N GLY A 13 10.29 5.47 3.38
CA GLY A 13 11.32 4.73 4.07
C GLY A 13 11.13 3.22 3.98
N SER A 14 11.91 2.51 4.81
CA SER A 14 11.83 1.06 4.98
C SER A 14 11.18 0.72 6.30
N TYR A 15 10.32 -0.30 6.29
CA TYR A 15 9.49 -0.71 7.41
C TYR A 15 9.70 -2.19 7.69
N SER A 16 9.99 -2.52 8.95
CA SER A 16 10.13 -3.89 9.45
C SER A 16 8.93 -4.27 10.33
N VAL A 17 8.88 -5.53 10.74
CA VAL A 17 7.82 -6.04 11.63
C VAL A 17 7.58 -5.14 12.84
N GLY A 18 6.33 -4.71 13.00
CA GLY A 18 5.89 -3.81 14.08
C GLY A 18 5.90 -2.32 13.72
N ASP A 19 6.55 -1.92 12.61
CA ASP A 19 6.58 -0.53 12.20
C ASP A 19 5.27 -0.08 11.57
N PHE A 20 4.94 1.20 11.77
CA PHE A 20 3.75 1.85 11.23
C PHE A 20 4.13 2.92 10.21
N ALA A 21 3.64 2.77 8.98
CA ALA A 21 3.60 3.86 8.01
C ALA A 21 2.26 4.59 8.12
N VAL A 22 2.30 5.88 8.43
CA VAL A 22 1.12 6.75 8.50
C VAL A 22 1.23 7.81 7.42
N GLY A 23 0.32 7.73 6.45
CA GLY A 23 0.24 8.63 5.32
C GLY A 23 -1.02 9.48 5.32
N THR A 24 -0.98 10.59 4.60
CA THR A 24 -2.19 11.39 4.30
C THR A 24 -2.79 10.96 2.96
N GLY A 25 -4.05 11.31 2.69
CA GLY A 25 -4.76 10.85 1.49
C GLY A 25 -4.20 11.35 0.13
N ALA A 26 -3.24 12.26 0.12
CA ALA A 26 -2.57 12.71 -1.11
C ALA A 26 -1.31 11.90 -1.45
N GLN A 27 -0.92 10.97 -0.57
CA GLN A 27 0.33 10.23 -0.71
C GLN A 27 0.24 9.14 -1.78
N GLN A 28 1.28 9.05 -2.62
CA GLN A 28 1.43 7.98 -3.59
C GLN A 28 2.19 6.81 -2.96
N HIS A 29 1.45 5.90 -2.33
CA HIS A 29 2.03 4.75 -1.63
C HIS A 29 2.22 3.56 -2.59
N GLU A 30 3.47 3.23 -2.89
CA GLU A 30 3.89 2.09 -3.72
C GLU A 30 4.91 1.22 -2.95
N PRO A 31 4.44 0.34 -2.05
CA PRO A 31 5.33 -0.49 -1.24
C PRO A 31 5.95 -1.62 -2.07
N ILE A 32 7.26 -1.75 -1.99
CA ILE A 32 8.04 -2.84 -2.58
C ILE A 32 8.48 -3.76 -1.45
N ALA A 33 8.06 -5.02 -1.49
CA ALA A 33 8.49 -6.01 -0.51
C ALA A 33 10.01 -6.22 -0.59
N ASP A 34 10.66 -6.25 0.57
CA ASP A 34 12.09 -6.53 0.64
C ASP A 34 12.36 -8.01 0.29
N PRO A 35 13.56 -8.36 -0.20
CA PRO A 35 13.90 -9.74 -0.50
C PRO A 35 13.89 -10.64 0.75
N GLY A 36 13.50 -11.91 0.59
CA GLY A 36 13.60 -12.91 1.65
C GLY A 36 12.26 -13.57 1.96
N GLU A 37 11.77 -13.36 3.18
CA GLU A 37 10.49 -13.92 3.63
C GLU A 37 9.29 -13.13 3.06
N PRO A 38 8.07 -13.71 3.05
CA PRO A 38 6.88 -12.99 2.63
C PRO A 38 6.66 -11.71 3.45
N CYS A 39 6.43 -10.60 2.75
CA CYS A 39 5.97 -9.37 3.38
C CYS A 39 4.45 -9.44 3.59
N ILE A 40 4.02 -9.41 4.85
CA ILE A 40 2.60 -9.33 5.21
C ILE A 40 2.39 -7.99 5.91
N ALA A 41 1.47 -7.18 5.39
CA ALA A 41 1.13 -5.89 5.98
C ALA A 41 -0.39 -5.73 6.11
N LEU A 42 -0.83 -5.13 7.20
CA LEU A 42 -2.21 -4.71 7.40
C LEU A 42 -2.33 -3.23 7.04
N ILE A 43 -3.23 -2.93 6.11
CA ILE A 43 -3.50 -1.57 5.62
C ILE A 43 -4.92 -1.19 6.02
N VAL A 44 -5.05 -0.01 6.63
CA VAL A 44 -6.34 0.61 6.93
C VAL A 44 -6.38 1.93 6.17
N VAL A 45 -7.44 2.16 5.40
CA VAL A 45 -7.65 3.36 4.59
C VAL A 45 -9.03 3.95 4.87
N GLU A 46 -9.13 5.29 4.88
CA GLU A 46 -10.40 6.00 5.05
C GLU A 46 -11.24 6.05 3.77
N LYS A 47 -10.58 5.95 2.61
CA LYS A 47 -11.19 6.02 1.27
C LYS A 47 -10.62 4.93 0.36
N PRO A 48 -11.33 4.54 -0.71
CA PRO A 48 -10.81 3.60 -1.69
C PRO A 48 -9.50 4.09 -2.32
N ILE A 49 -8.61 3.15 -2.62
CA ILE A 49 -7.34 3.42 -3.29
C ILE A 49 -7.63 3.94 -4.71
N THR A 50 -6.90 4.98 -5.11
CA THR A 50 -6.95 5.50 -6.49
C THR A 50 -5.66 5.13 -7.20
N LEU A 51 -5.74 4.26 -8.20
CA LEU A 51 -4.59 3.88 -9.00
C LEU A 51 -4.22 5.04 -9.94
N THR A 52 -2.95 5.45 -9.91
CA THR A 52 -2.42 6.59 -10.68
C THR A 52 -1.73 6.19 -11.98
N GLY A 53 -1.37 4.92 -12.13
CA GLY A 53 -0.72 4.39 -13.33
C GLY A 53 -1.63 4.36 -14.58
N PRO A 54 -1.03 4.32 -15.78
CA PRO A 54 -1.76 4.43 -17.06
C PRO A 54 -2.80 3.33 -17.26
N TRP A 55 -2.50 2.10 -16.84
CA TRP A 55 -3.44 0.97 -16.88
C TRP A 55 -4.35 0.92 -15.66
N GLY A 56 -3.81 1.17 -14.47
CA GLY A 56 -4.57 1.12 -13.21
C GLY A 56 -5.74 2.09 -13.18
N ARG A 57 -5.61 3.27 -13.80
CA ARG A 57 -6.68 4.28 -13.84
C ARG A 57 -7.98 3.77 -14.46
N TRP A 58 -7.90 2.86 -15.43
CA TRP A 58 -9.08 2.25 -16.05
C TRP A 58 -9.86 1.33 -15.10
N LEU A 59 -9.19 0.76 -14.08
CA LEU A 59 -9.80 -0.11 -13.08
C LEU A 59 -10.41 0.65 -11.90
N ASN A 60 -10.07 1.92 -11.69
CA ASN A 60 -10.59 2.75 -10.60
C ASN A 60 -12.12 2.72 -10.43
N PRO A 61 -12.96 2.71 -11.50
CA PRO A 61 -14.41 2.61 -11.34
C PRO A 61 -14.89 1.32 -10.67
N LEU A 62 -14.14 0.22 -10.79
CA LEU A 62 -14.45 -1.06 -10.15
C LEU A 62 -13.96 -1.07 -8.70
N VAL A 63 -12.72 -0.61 -8.47
CA VAL A 63 -12.10 -0.49 -7.13
C VAL A 63 -12.91 0.45 -6.24
N SER A 64 -13.27 1.64 -6.73
CA SER A 64 -14.06 2.63 -5.97
C SER A 64 -15.48 2.17 -5.65
N ARG A 65 -16.02 1.21 -6.39
CA ARG A 65 -17.34 0.60 -6.17
C ARG A 65 -17.30 -0.66 -5.31
N GLY A 66 -16.13 -1.10 -4.87
CA GLY A 66 -15.95 -2.33 -4.09
C GLY A 66 -16.35 -3.60 -4.84
N ILE A 67 -16.31 -3.57 -6.18
CA ILE A 67 -16.57 -4.75 -7.01
C ILE A 67 -15.33 -5.67 -7.02
N ILE A 68 -14.14 -5.07 -6.88
CA ILE A 68 -12.83 -5.71 -6.74
C ILE A 68 -12.05 -5.03 -5.62
#